data_AF-A0A3B8L6J4-F1
#
_entry.id   AF-A0A3B8L6J4-F1
#
_cell.length_a   1.000
_cell.length_b   1.000
_cell.length_c   1.000
_cell.angle_alpha   90.00
_cell.angle_beta   90.00
_cell.angle_gamma   90.00
#
_symmetry.space_group_name_H-M   'P 1'
#
loop_
_entity.id
_entity.type
_entity.pdbx_description
1 polymer ?
#
loop_
_entity_poly.entity_id
_entity_poly.type
_entity_poly.pdbx_seq_one_letter_code
_entity_poly.pdbx_strand_id
1 'polypeptide(L)' 'MALVKATHRYARISATKVRPLADLVRNQSVEDALDALRYLPNRGARLLEQVILSAQANAAEQAAHVGRLKITEAR' A
#
# COMPACT_ATOMS: atom_id res chain seq x y z
N MET A 1 8.91 -16.31 5.12
CA MET A 1 7.72 -15.44 4.92
C MET A 1 7.49 -15.30 3.43
N ALA A 2 6.26 -15.51 2.95
CA ALA A 2 5.93 -15.22 1.56
C ALA A 2 5.90 -13.69 1.37
N LEU A 3 6.58 -13.20 0.34
CA LEU A 3 6.61 -11.78 -0.01
C LEU A 3 5.71 -11.55 -1.20
N VAL A 4 4.76 -10.62 -1.06
CA VAL A 4 3.87 -10.19 -2.13
C VAL A 4 4.23 -8.76 -2.51
N LYS A 5 4.24 -8.48 -3.81
CA LYS A 5 4.55 -7.15 -4.34
C LYS A 5 3.45 -6.68 -5.27
N ALA A 6 3.17 -5.37 -5.22
CA ALA A 6 2.39 -4.67 -6.21
C ALA A 6 3.14 -3.39 -6.60
N THR A 7 2.99 -2.96 -7.85
CA THR A 7 3.66 -1.75 -8.34
C THR A 7 2.74 -1.00 -9.29
N HIS A 8 2.67 0.32 -9.13
CA HIS A 8 1.98 1.20 -10.07
C HIS A 8 3.01 2.03 -10.83
N ARG A 9 3.13 1.79 -12.14
CA ARG A 9 4.07 2.50 -13.02
C ARG A 9 3.39 3.68 -13.71
N TYR A 10 4.19 4.68 -14.12
CA TYR A 10 3.72 5.87 -14.85
C TYR A 10 2.66 6.70 -14.11
N ALA A 11 2.74 6.75 -12.77
CA ALA A 11 1.90 7.64 -11.99
C ALA A 11 2.20 9.10 -12.33
N ARG A 12 1.16 9.87 -12.71
CA ARG A 12 1.30 11.31 -13.02
C ARG A 12 1.43 12.15 -11.75
N ILE A 13 2.40 11.88 -10.89
CA ILE A 13 2.69 12.60 -9.65
C ILE A 13 4.19 12.54 -9.34
N SER A 14 4.75 13.59 -8.74
CA SER A 14 6.14 13.56 -8.27
C SER A 14 6.31 12.58 -7.13
N ALA A 15 7.38 11.78 -7.17
CA ALA A 15 7.74 10.84 -6.12
C ALA A 15 7.90 11.53 -4.75
N THR A 16 8.42 12.76 -4.71
CA THR A 16 8.61 13.52 -3.46
C THR A 16 7.31 13.79 -2.71
N LYS A 17 6.17 13.87 -3.40
CA LYS A 17 4.85 14.08 -2.77
C LYS A 17 4.25 12.79 -2.21
N VAL A 18 4.71 11.63 -2.69
CA VAL A 18 4.19 10.31 -2.29
C VAL A 18 5.04 9.68 -1.19
N ARG A 19 6.36 9.93 -1.19
CA ARG A 19 7.29 9.37 -0.19
C ARG A 19 6.85 9.55 1.27
N PRO A 20 6.42 10.73 1.74
CA PRO A 20 5.96 10.90 3.12
C PRO A 20 4.74 10.04 3.47
N LEU A 21 3.85 9.82 2.50
CA LEU A 21 2.68 8.95 2.67
C LEU A 21 3.08 7.47 2.67
N ALA A 22 4.08 7.09 1.87
CA ALA A 22 4.65 5.76 1.88
C ALA A 22 5.39 5.46 3.20
N ASP A 23 6.09 6.46 3.75
CA ASP A 23 6.74 6.38 5.06
C ASP A 23 5.70 6.23 6.19
N LEU A 24 4.56 6.93 6.10
CA LEU A 24 3.46 6.83 7.06
C LEU A 24 2.94 5.40 7.20
N VAL A 25 2.64 4.74 6.08
CA VAL A 25 2.06 3.38 6.06
C VAL A 25 3.08 2.26 6.24
N ARG A 26 4.38 2.59 6.24
CA ARG A 26 5.44 1.60 6.44
C ARG A 26 5.32 1.01 7.85
N ASN A 27 5.52 -0.30 7.96
CA ASN A 27 5.40 -1.08 9.18
C ASN A 27 3.98 -1.18 9.78
N GLN A 28 2.95 -0.65 9.12
CA GLN A 28 1.56 -0.84 9.55
C GLN A 28 0.98 -2.15 9.00
N SER A 29 -0.13 -2.59 9.60
CA SER A 29 -0.95 -3.64 9.00
C SER A 29 -1.63 -3.10 7.74
N VAL A 30 -2.06 -4.00 6.85
CA VAL A 30 -2.78 -3.58 5.61
C VAL A 30 -4.07 -2.84 5.94
N GLU A 31 -4.80 -3.26 6.98
CA GLU A 31 -6.06 -2.65 7.39
C GLU A 31 -5.83 -1.23 7.94
N ASP A 32 -4.90 -1.07 8.89
CA ASP A 32 -4.57 0.23 9.48
C ASP A 32 -4.07 1.21 8.40
N ALA A 33 -3.25 0.72 7.46
CA ALA A 33 -2.72 1.52 6.37
C ALA A 33 -3.83 2.01 5.42
N LEU A 34 -4.80 1.14 5.09
CA LEU A 34 -5.93 1.53 4.25
C LEU A 34 -6.79 2.58 4.95
N ASP A 35 -7.06 2.40 6.24
CA ASP A 35 -7.82 3.37 7.02
C ASP A 35 -7.08 4.71 7.13
N ALA A 36 -5.78 4.69 7.41
CA ALA A 36 -4.95 5.91 7.46
C ALA A 36 -4.98 6.67 6.12
N LEU A 37 -4.89 5.98 4.99
CA LEU A 37 -4.94 6.61 3.66
C LEU A 37 -6.34 7.08 3.28
N ARG A 38 -7.40 6.39 3.73
CA ARG A 38 -8.79 6.69 3.38
C ARG A 38 -9.24 8.08 3.82
N TYR A 39 -8.78 8.53 4.99
CA TYR A 39 -9.14 9.83 5.57
C TYR A 39 -8.25 10.99 5.11
N LEU A 40 -7.14 10.72 4.41
CA LEU A 40 -6.25 11.78 3.92
C LEU A 40 -6.77 12.37 2.59
N PRO A 41 -7.02 13.69 2.51
CA PRO A 41 -7.47 14.36 1.28
C PRO A 41 -6.29 14.62 0.32
N ASN A 42 -5.47 13.60 0.05
CA ASN A 42 -4.28 13.69 -0.79
C ASN A 42 -4.37 12.75 -1.99
N ARG A 43 -4.06 13.27 -3.19
CA ARG A 43 -4.03 12.44 -4.40
C ARG A 43 -2.99 11.30 -4.33
N GLY A 44 -1.86 11.53 -3.67
CA GLY A 44 -0.86 10.49 -3.43
C GLY A 44 -1.39 9.35 -2.56
N ALA A 45 -2.28 9.65 -1.61
CA ALA A 45 -2.88 8.64 -0.73
C ALA A 45 -3.79 7.70 -1.53
N ARG A 46 -4.60 8.25 -2.44
CA ARG A 46 -5.46 7.45 -3.34
C ARG A 46 -4.66 6.52 -4.24
N LEU A 47 -3.51 6.96 -4.74
CA LEU A 47 -2.64 6.11 -5.55
C LEU A 47 -2.05 4.95 -4.73
N LEU A 48 -1.60 5.23 -3.50
CA LEU A 48 -1.10 4.19 -2.61
C LEU A 48 -2.18 3.21 -2.17
N GLU A 49 -3.38 3.70 -1.87
CA GLU A 49 -4.57 2.91 -1.53
C GLU A 49 -4.84 1.84 -2.60
N GLN A 50 -4.85 2.23 -3.88
CA GLN A 50 -5.06 1.31 -5.00
C GLN A 50 -3.95 0.25 -5.11
N VAL A 51 -2.69 0.62 -4.85
CA VAL A 51 -1.56 -0.33 -4.88
C VAL A 51 -1.64 -1.34 -3.75
N ILE A 52 -2.02 -0.89 -2.54
CA ILE A 52 -2.17 -1.76 -1.37
C ILE A 52 -3.34 -2.75 -1.60
N LEU A 53 -4.47 -2.28 -2.14
CA LEU A 53 -5.58 -3.15 -2.51
C LEU A 53 -5.16 -4.20 -3.56
N SER A 54 -4.37 -3.81 -4.56
CA SER A 54 -3.83 -4.77 -5.54
C SER A 54 -2.88 -5.78 -4.89
N ALA A 55 -2.03 -5.36 -3.95
CA ALA A 55 -1.16 -6.28 -3.21
C ALA A 55 -1.97 -7.26 -2.34
N GLN A 56 -3.06 -6.80 -1.72
CA GLN A 56 -3.97 -7.64 -0.95
C GLN A 56 -4.63 -8.71 -1.84
N ALA A 57 -5.10 -8.32 -3.02
CA ALA A 57 -5.68 -9.24 -3.99
C ALA A 57 -4.66 -10.31 -4.45
N ASN A 58 -3.43 -9.91 -4.75
CA ASN A 58 -2.35 -10.84 -5.11
C ASN A 58 -2.05 -11.83 -3.97
N ALA A 59 -2.08 -11.36 -2.72
CA ALA A 59 -1.87 -12.22 -1.56
C ALA A 59 -3.01 -13.24 -1.37
N ALA A 60 -4.25 -12.83 -1.63
CA ALA A 60 -5.41 -13.71 -1.57
C ALA A 60 -5.34 -14.80 -2.64
N GLU A 61 -4.92 -14.47 -3.87
CA GLU A 61 -4.73 -15.45 -4.96
C GLU A 61 -3.65 -16.47 -4.63
N GLN A 62 -2.57 -16.05 -3.95
CA GLN A 62 -1.48 -16.93 -3.53
C GLN A 62 -1.80 -17.80 -2.29
N ALA A 63 -3.08 -17.88 -1.90
CA ALA A 63 -3.59 -18.60 -0.73
C ALA A 63 -2.95 -18.16 0.60
N ALA A 64 -2.44 -16.92 0.69
CA ALA A 64 -1.95 -16.37 1.94
C ALA A 64 -3.12 -15.89 2.81
N HIS A 65 -3.05 -16.14 4.12
CA HIS A 65 -4.03 -15.61 5.07
C HIS A 65 -3.93 -14.07 5.13
N VAL A 66 -4.93 -13.41 4.56
CA VAL A 66 -4.99 -11.94 4.38
C VAL A 66 -4.88 -11.17 5.71
N GLY A 67 -5.39 -11.73 6.82
CA GLY A 67 -5.42 -11.08 8.14
C GLY A 67 -4.08 -10.93 8.86
N ARG A 68 -2.95 -11.34 8.27
CA ARG A 68 -1.59 -11.16 8.84
C ARG A 68 -0.63 -10.38 7.94
N LEU A 69 -1.15 -9.69 6.92
CA LEU A 69 -0.31 -8.93 5.99
C LEU A 69 0.20 -7.64 6.65
N LYS A 70 1.53 -7.45 6.58
CA LYS A 70 2.23 -6.26 7.08
C LYS A 70 3.01 -5.61 5.95
N ILE A 71 2.97 -4.28 5.88
CA ILE A 71 3.72 -3.51 4.90
C ILE A 71 5.15 -3.33 5.39
N THR A 72 6.09 -4.15 4.90
CA THR A 72 7.51 -4.04 5.25
C THR A 72 8.23 -2.97 4.42
N GLU A 73 7.90 -2.88 3.13
CA GLU A 73 8.54 -1.95 2.20
C GLU A 73 7.48 -1.14 1.44
N ALA A 74 7.72 0.16 1.33
CA ALA A 74 6.91 1.09 0.54
C ALA A 74 7.86 2.13 -0.07
N ARG A 75 7.93 2.17 -1.41
CA ARG A 75 8.86 3.00 -2.20
C ARG A 75 8.19 3.60 -3.44
#